data_AF-A0AAV9Q7K1-F1
#
_entry.id   AF-A0AAV9Q7K1-F1
#
_cell.length_a   1.000
_cell.length_b   1.000
_cell.length_c   1.000
_cell.angle_alpha   90.00
_cell.angle_beta   90.00
_cell.angle_gamma   90.00
#
_symmetry.space_group_name_H-M   'P 1'
#
loop_
_entity.id
_entity.type
_entity.pdbx_description
1 polymer ?
#
loop_
_entity_poly.entity_id
_entity_poly.type
_entity_poly.pdbx_seq_one_letter_code
_entity_poly.pdbx_strand_id
1 'polypeptide(L)'
;MVKYAKTFENDLMKLFHIMVKSGKPYEMIRTALTGRMRLFLKDEKLIEGFSPKFSVGCRRIAPGDPCMVAVTKENVQCHFTGVKEITETGLIGDDGTVVETDTIVCATGFDVPYRPRFPLIGLGGTDLRKKWEVYPEGYFGLACPEIPNYITFIGPTWPVENGSVMGPLTSVVDYTLQIIKKMQTENIKYWVPRQDVTDEFNEHAQSWFKGTVWEEDCNAWYKDRKTGRVDAVWPGSALHYMKLIKTPRNEDFDIKYHHKTNRFNFFGHGFTERDVDFSPDADRSPYLNLENLDPRYYQ
;
A
#
# COMPACT_ATOMS: atom_id res chain seq x y z
N MET A 1 -3.58 18.54 19.79
CA MET A 1 -3.54 18.11 18.37
C MET A 1 -2.93 16.72 18.19
N VAL A 2 -1.65 16.47 18.51
CA VAL A 2 -0.99 15.16 18.31
C VAL A 2 -1.76 13.99 18.96
N LYS A 3 -2.21 14.14 20.20
CA LYS A 3 -3.01 13.09 20.88
C LYS A 3 -4.27 12.71 20.09
N TYR A 4 -4.96 13.71 19.52
CA TYR A 4 -6.18 13.49 18.74
C TYR A 4 -5.88 12.75 17.43
N ALA A 5 -4.89 13.21 16.66
CA ALA A 5 -4.48 12.53 15.43
C ALA A 5 -4.03 11.08 15.68
N LYS A 6 -3.27 10.84 16.76
CA LYS A 6 -2.87 9.49 17.17
C LYS A 6 -4.06 8.59 17.48
N THR A 7 -5.16 9.10 18.01
CA THR A 7 -6.36 8.29 18.26
C THR A 7 -6.91 7.72 16.95
N PHE A 8 -7.16 8.56 15.95
CA PHE A 8 -7.68 8.09 14.65
C PHE A 8 -6.71 7.15 13.94
N GLU A 9 -5.43 7.51 13.92
CA GLU A 9 -4.41 6.67 13.30
C GLU A 9 -4.35 5.29 13.98
N ASN A 10 -4.31 5.24 15.32
CA ASN A 10 -4.28 3.98 16.05
C ASN A 10 -5.53 3.14 15.79
N ASP A 11 -6.70 3.74 15.69
CA ASP A 11 -7.94 3.00 15.42
C ASP A 11 -7.98 2.45 14.00
N LEU A 12 -7.48 3.21 13.01
CA LEU A 12 -7.35 2.72 11.64
C LEU A 12 -6.33 1.57 11.54
N MET A 13 -5.20 1.67 12.25
CA MET A 13 -4.16 0.64 12.25
C MET A 13 -4.63 -0.67 12.92
N LYS A 14 -5.53 -0.60 13.91
CA LYS A 14 -6.13 -1.80 14.54
C LYS A 14 -6.98 -2.61 13.59
N LEU A 15 -7.51 -2.02 12.51
CA LEU A 15 -8.30 -2.76 11.52
C LEU A 15 -7.51 -3.90 10.87
N PHE A 16 -6.18 -3.88 10.91
CA PHE A 16 -5.41 -5.03 10.43
C PHE A 16 -5.76 -6.35 11.16
N HIS A 17 -6.11 -6.29 12.44
CA HIS A 17 -6.45 -7.49 13.24
C HIS A 17 -7.72 -8.21 12.78
N ILE A 18 -8.59 -7.56 12.02
CA ILE A 18 -9.80 -8.19 11.46
C ILE A 18 -9.57 -8.73 10.04
N MET A 19 -8.38 -8.53 9.46
CA MET A 19 -8.05 -9.02 8.12
C MET A 19 -7.53 -10.45 8.13
N VAL A 20 -7.03 -10.93 9.26
CA VAL A 20 -6.62 -12.32 9.46
C VAL A 20 -7.81 -13.07 10.07
N LYS A 21 -8.20 -14.21 9.51
CA LYS A 21 -9.37 -15.02 9.95
C LYS A 21 -9.07 -15.80 11.23
N SER A 22 -8.53 -15.12 12.23
CA SER A 22 -8.16 -15.72 13.50
C SER A 22 -8.32 -14.71 14.63
N GLY A 23 -8.63 -15.22 15.81
CA GLY A 23 -8.70 -14.42 17.03
C GLY A 23 -10.02 -13.68 17.23
N LYS A 24 -10.19 -13.18 18.45
CA LYS A 24 -11.44 -12.54 18.91
C LYS A 24 -11.90 -11.34 18.07
N PRO A 25 -11.01 -10.43 17.60
CA PRO A 25 -11.46 -9.28 16.81
C PRO A 25 -12.20 -9.68 15.54
N TYR A 26 -11.71 -10.69 14.80
CA TYR A 26 -12.35 -11.20 13.60
C TYR A 26 -13.73 -11.82 13.89
N GLU A 27 -13.83 -12.66 14.93
CA GLU A 27 -15.10 -13.29 15.31
C GLU A 27 -16.19 -12.27 15.72
N MET A 28 -15.77 -11.16 16.35
CA MET A 28 -16.70 -10.18 16.89
C MET A 28 -17.09 -9.08 15.90
N ILE A 29 -16.25 -8.78 14.90
CA ILE A 29 -16.45 -7.60 14.05
C ILE A 29 -17.73 -7.69 13.21
N ARG A 30 -18.07 -8.88 12.70
CA ARG A 30 -19.31 -9.07 11.92
C ARG A 30 -20.53 -8.72 12.76
N THR A 31 -20.59 -9.22 13.99
CA THR A 31 -21.68 -8.93 14.93
C THR A 31 -21.74 -7.45 15.27
N ALA A 32 -20.60 -6.82 15.56
CA ALA A 32 -20.54 -5.39 15.88
C ALA A 32 -21.04 -4.50 14.73
N LEU A 33 -20.58 -4.75 13.50
CA LEU A 33 -21.00 -3.97 12.33
C LEU A 33 -22.44 -4.24 11.95
N THR A 34 -22.92 -5.49 12.03
CA THR A 34 -24.33 -5.82 11.79
C THR A 34 -25.23 -5.16 12.82
N GLY A 35 -24.83 -5.16 14.10
CA GLY A 35 -25.53 -4.44 15.16
C GLY A 35 -25.59 -2.93 14.90
N ARG A 36 -24.48 -2.32 14.49
CA ARG A 36 -24.43 -0.91 14.10
C ARG A 36 -25.38 -0.61 12.93
N MET A 37 -25.37 -1.44 11.90
CA MET A 37 -26.25 -1.28 10.74
C MET A 37 -27.73 -1.38 11.14
N ARG A 38 -28.10 -2.35 11.98
CA ARG A 38 -29.47 -2.50 12.51
C ARG A 38 -29.95 -1.27 13.30
N LEU A 39 -29.06 -0.60 14.04
CA LEU A 39 -29.40 0.63 14.78
C LEU A 39 -29.83 1.78 13.86
N PHE A 40 -29.19 1.91 12.70
CA PHE A 40 -29.49 2.98 11.74
C PHE A 40 -30.65 2.63 10.82
N LEU A 41 -30.63 1.45 10.19
CA LEU A 41 -31.56 1.11 9.12
C LEU A 41 -32.96 0.79 9.63
N LYS A 42 -33.07 -0.02 10.69
CA LYS A 42 -34.32 -0.51 11.31
C LYS A 42 -35.29 -1.31 10.40
N ASP A 43 -35.24 -1.13 9.08
CA ASP A 43 -35.97 -1.88 8.06
C ASP A 43 -35.20 -3.15 7.68
N GLU A 44 -35.83 -4.32 7.86
CA GLU A 44 -35.23 -5.61 7.54
C GLU A 44 -34.91 -5.78 6.05
N LYS A 45 -35.68 -5.17 5.13
CA LYS A 45 -35.36 -5.22 3.68
C LYS A 45 -34.05 -4.51 3.38
N LEU A 46 -33.83 -3.34 3.98
CA LEU A 46 -32.57 -2.61 3.84
C LEU A 46 -31.42 -3.36 4.52
N ILE A 47 -31.66 -3.92 5.71
CA ILE A 47 -30.66 -4.73 6.43
C ILE A 47 -30.22 -5.93 5.58
N GLU A 48 -31.16 -6.67 4.98
CA GLU A 48 -30.85 -7.80 4.12
C GLU A 48 -30.08 -7.37 2.87
N GLY A 49 -30.56 -6.33 2.18
CA GLY A 49 -29.95 -5.84 0.95
C GLY A 49 -28.52 -5.27 1.13
N PHE A 50 -28.24 -4.64 2.28
CA PHE A 50 -26.90 -4.12 2.59
C PHE A 50 -25.99 -5.15 3.28
N SER A 51 -26.50 -6.30 3.73
CA SER A 51 -25.71 -7.33 4.44
C SER A 51 -24.77 -8.09 3.50
N PRO A 52 -23.43 -7.97 3.65
CA PRO A 52 -22.50 -8.69 2.80
C PRO A 52 -22.45 -10.18 3.10
N LYS A 53 -22.37 -10.99 2.04
CA LYS A 53 -22.21 -12.46 2.10
C LYS A 53 -20.75 -12.91 2.25
N PHE A 54 -19.80 -11.99 2.14
CA PHE A 54 -18.35 -12.20 2.35
C PHE A 54 -17.92 -11.68 3.72
N SER A 55 -16.72 -12.03 4.18
CA SER A 55 -16.18 -11.60 5.47
C SER A 55 -15.86 -10.11 5.52
N VAL A 56 -15.99 -9.53 6.72
CA VAL A 56 -15.64 -8.13 6.95
C VAL A 56 -14.17 -7.91 6.58
N GLY A 57 -13.89 -6.92 5.74
CA GLY A 57 -12.54 -6.63 5.25
C GLY A 57 -12.19 -7.29 3.91
N CYS A 58 -12.96 -8.29 3.43
CA CYS A 58 -12.79 -8.80 2.06
C CYS A 58 -13.05 -7.73 1.00
N ARG A 59 -13.89 -6.74 1.31
CA ARG A 59 -13.90 -5.46 0.62
C ARG A 59 -13.60 -4.37 1.63
N ARG A 60 -13.04 -3.26 1.14
CA ARG A 60 -12.81 -2.08 1.96
C ARG A 60 -14.11 -1.67 2.64
N ILE A 61 -14.05 -1.43 3.96
CA ILE A 61 -15.24 -1.21 4.77
C ILE A 61 -15.91 0.10 4.35
N ALA A 62 -17.14 -0.05 3.83
CA ALA A 62 -18.04 1.01 3.42
C ALA A 62 -19.47 0.42 3.39
N PRO A 63 -20.53 1.24 3.45
CA PRO A 63 -20.53 2.70 3.60
C PRO A 63 -20.54 3.16 5.08
N GLY A 64 -20.23 4.44 5.33
CA GLY A 64 -20.24 5.03 6.67
C GLY A 64 -21.64 5.42 7.17
N ASP A 65 -21.73 5.86 8.43
CA ASP A 65 -23.00 6.24 9.07
C ASP A 65 -23.87 7.22 8.27
N PRO A 66 -23.32 8.29 7.64
CA PRO A 66 -24.15 9.22 6.87
C PRO A 66 -24.91 8.56 5.73
N CYS A 67 -24.32 7.54 5.09
CA CYS A 67 -24.99 6.78 4.03
C CYS A 67 -26.13 5.94 4.60
N MET A 68 -25.92 5.28 5.74
CA MET A 68 -26.97 4.51 6.42
C MET A 68 -28.15 5.41 6.83
N VAL A 69 -27.87 6.65 7.24
CA VAL A 69 -28.93 7.66 7.51
C VAL A 69 -29.62 8.11 6.22
N ALA A 70 -28.88 8.28 5.12
CA ALA A 70 -29.45 8.73 3.85
C ALA A 70 -30.45 7.73 3.25
N VAL A 71 -30.13 6.43 3.28
CA VAL A 71 -30.98 5.38 2.68
C VAL A 71 -32.30 5.13 3.43
N THR A 72 -32.47 5.73 4.62
CA THR A 72 -33.72 5.64 5.41
C THR A 72 -34.65 6.83 5.18
N LYS A 73 -34.28 7.79 4.32
CA LYS A 73 -35.12 8.96 4.03
C LYS A 73 -36.25 8.59 3.07
N GLU A 74 -37.42 9.19 3.26
CA GLU A 74 -38.63 8.91 2.48
C GLU A 74 -38.45 9.18 0.97
N ASN A 75 -37.53 10.06 0.60
CA ASN A 75 -37.21 10.40 -0.79
C ASN A 75 -36.12 9.52 -1.41
N VAL A 76 -35.72 8.43 -0.74
CA VAL A 76 -34.68 7.50 -1.22
C VAL A 76 -35.28 6.11 -1.38
N GLN A 77 -35.10 5.54 -2.56
CA GLN A 77 -35.48 4.15 -2.87
C GLN A 77 -34.21 3.36 -3.18
N CYS A 78 -34.04 2.22 -2.51
CA CYS A 78 -32.91 1.32 -2.75
C CYS A 78 -33.37 0.15 -3.62
N HIS A 79 -32.70 -0.02 -4.76
CA HIS A 79 -32.90 -1.16 -5.67
C HIS A 79 -31.70 -2.10 -5.56
N PHE A 80 -31.91 -3.30 -5.01
CA PHE A 80 -30.85 -4.32 -4.83
C PHE A 80 -30.76 -5.26 -6.04
N THR A 81 -30.71 -4.68 -7.24
CA THR A 81 -30.65 -5.38 -8.53
C THR A 81 -29.63 -4.73 -9.45
N GLY A 82 -29.16 -5.46 -10.46
CA GLY A 82 -28.30 -4.90 -11.50
C GLY A 82 -29.08 -3.99 -12.44
N VAL A 83 -28.37 -3.11 -13.16
CA VAL A 83 -28.94 -2.30 -14.25
C VAL A 83 -28.78 -3.07 -15.54
N LYS A 84 -29.89 -3.33 -16.23
CA LYS A 84 -29.95 -4.02 -17.52
C LYS A 84 -29.62 -3.08 -18.67
N GLU A 85 -30.31 -1.94 -18.74
CA GLU A 85 -30.09 -0.93 -19.78
C GLU A 85 -30.49 0.48 -19.31
N ILE A 86 -29.90 1.48 -19.97
CA ILE A 86 -30.27 2.89 -19.85
C ILE A 86 -31.18 3.22 -21.02
N THR A 87 -32.33 3.84 -20.74
CA THR A 87 -33.30 4.29 -21.75
C THR A 87 -33.23 5.82 -21.91
N GLU A 88 -33.96 6.36 -22.89
CA GLU A 88 -34.07 7.81 -23.08
C GLU A 88 -34.64 8.54 -21.84
N THR A 89 -35.50 7.86 -21.06
CA THR A 89 -36.20 8.46 -19.91
C THR A 89 -35.70 7.94 -18.55
N GLY A 90 -34.75 7.01 -18.53
CA GLY A 90 -34.23 6.48 -17.27
C GLY A 90 -33.52 5.14 -17.37
N LEU A 91 -33.88 4.19 -16.49
CA LEU A 91 -33.15 2.95 -16.24
C LEU A 91 -34.11 1.75 -16.16
N ILE A 92 -33.66 0.60 -16.67
CA ILE A 92 -34.33 -0.69 -16.47
C ILE A 92 -33.42 -1.60 -15.66
N GLY A 93 -33.92 -2.11 -14.54
CA GLY A 93 -33.25 -3.11 -13.70
C GLY A 93 -33.32 -4.51 -14.30
N ASP A 94 -32.43 -5.41 -13.87
CA ASP A 94 -32.42 -6.82 -14.29
C ASP A 94 -33.69 -7.57 -13.88
N ASP A 95 -34.41 -7.07 -12.88
CA ASP A 95 -35.71 -7.58 -12.42
C ASP A 95 -36.91 -6.98 -13.19
N GLY A 96 -36.65 -6.12 -14.17
CA GLY A 96 -37.67 -5.41 -14.94
C GLY A 96 -38.19 -4.13 -14.29
N THR A 97 -37.65 -3.71 -13.14
CA THR A 97 -38.01 -2.42 -12.53
C THR A 97 -37.65 -1.27 -13.47
N VAL A 98 -38.61 -0.38 -13.73
CA VAL A 98 -38.39 0.82 -14.54
C VAL A 98 -38.31 2.02 -13.60
N VAL A 99 -37.22 2.79 -13.71
CA VAL A 99 -37.02 4.03 -12.95
C VAL A 99 -36.83 5.16 -13.94
N GLU A 100 -37.81 6.07 -14.01
CA GLU A 100 -37.67 7.32 -14.75
C GLU A 100 -36.80 8.30 -13.95
N THR A 101 -35.86 8.97 -14.62
CA THR A 101 -34.97 9.92 -13.95
C THR A 101 -34.44 10.97 -14.92
N ASP A 102 -34.26 12.18 -14.41
CA ASP A 102 -33.65 13.28 -15.16
C ASP A 102 -32.11 13.22 -15.15
N THR A 103 -31.49 12.47 -14.23
CA THR A 103 -30.04 12.48 -14.05
C THR A 103 -29.51 11.15 -13.54
N ILE A 104 -28.47 10.63 -14.21
CA ILE A 104 -27.77 9.41 -13.83
C ILE A 104 -26.36 9.76 -13.32
N VAL A 105 -26.02 9.30 -12.13
CA VAL A 105 -24.69 9.48 -11.52
C VAL A 105 -23.94 8.14 -11.49
N CYS A 106 -22.87 8.02 -12.28
CA CYS A 106 -22.09 6.78 -12.39
C CYS A 106 -21.01 6.68 -11.29
N ALA A 107 -21.32 5.98 -10.19
CA ALA A 107 -20.38 5.68 -9.11
C ALA A 107 -19.65 4.32 -9.31
N THR A 108 -19.01 4.13 -10.47
CA THR A 108 -18.53 2.82 -10.97
C THR A 108 -17.17 2.34 -10.43
N GLY A 109 -16.56 3.07 -9.50
CA GLY A 109 -15.26 2.72 -8.90
C GLY A 109 -14.06 3.06 -9.80
N PHE A 110 -13.00 2.27 -9.71
CA PHE A 110 -11.69 2.54 -10.31
C PHE A 110 -11.11 1.31 -11.01
N ASP A 111 -10.40 1.54 -12.12
CA ASP A 111 -9.55 0.55 -12.79
C ASP A 111 -8.10 0.68 -12.26
N VAL A 112 -7.61 -0.37 -11.58
CA VAL A 112 -6.32 -0.36 -10.86
C VAL A 112 -5.42 -1.51 -11.36
N PRO A 113 -4.99 -1.48 -12.64
CA PRO A 113 -4.23 -2.58 -13.23
C PRO A 113 -2.76 -2.62 -12.78
N TYR A 114 -2.31 -1.67 -11.97
CA TYR A 114 -0.90 -1.40 -11.61
C TYR A 114 0.06 -1.13 -12.78
N ARG A 115 -0.37 -1.32 -14.03
CA ARG A 115 0.41 -1.04 -15.23
C ARG A 115 0.65 0.48 -15.41
N PRO A 116 1.89 0.92 -15.65
CA PRO A 116 2.18 2.30 -16.01
C PRO A 116 1.37 2.76 -17.23
N ARG A 117 0.91 4.01 -17.24
CA ARG A 117 0.15 4.57 -18.37
C ARG A 117 1.04 4.90 -19.59
N PHE A 118 2.35 4.95 -19.40
CA PHE A 118 3.34 5.25 -20.44
C PHE A 118 4.46 4.18 -20.43
N PRO A 119 5.17 3.99 -21.56
CA PRO A 119 6.28 3.02 -21.62
C PRO A 119 7.35 3.36 -20.58
N LEU A 120 7.67 2.39 -19.74
CA LEU A 120 8.76 2.48 -18.78
C LEU A 120 9.77 1.40 -19.15
N ILE A 121 10.82 1.84 -19.85
CA ILE A 121 11.80 0.96 -20.48
C ILE A 121 13.02 0.81 -19.57
N GLY A 122 13.27 -0.42 -19.12
CA GLY A 122 14.37 -0.79 -18.26
C GLY A 122 15.58 -1.38 -19.00
N LEU A 123 16.36 -2.17 -18.26
CA LEU A 123 17.50 -2.93 -18.77
C LEU A 123 17.05 -3.89 -19.87
N GLY A 124 17.91 -4.12 -20.87
CA GLY A 124 17.61 -5.05 -21.97
C GLY A 124 16.41 -4.67 -22.84
N GLY A 125 15.81 -3.49 -22.66
CA GLY A 125 14.62 -3.07 -23.39
C GLY A 125 13.29 -3.54 -22.76
N THR A 126 13.32 -4.09 -21.54
CA THR A 126 12.10 -4.51 -20.82
C THR A 126 11.13 -3.35 -20.65
N ASP A 127 9.88 -3.50 -21.11
CA ASP A 127 8.79 -2.54 -20.86
C ASP A 127 7.95 -3.01 -19.68
N LEU A 128 7.94 -2.24 -18.59
CA LEU A 128 7.21 -2.60 -17.36
C LEU A 128 5.71 -2.82 -17.60
N ARG A 129 5.11 -2.12 -18.58
CA ARG A 129 3.69 -2.32 -18.90
C ARG A 129 3.39 -3.72 -19.42
N LYS A 130 4.31 -4.28 -20.19
CA LYS A 130 4.22 -5.65 -20.72
C LYS A 130 4.56 -6.65 -19.63
N LYS A 131 5.59 -6.36 -18.82
CA LYS A 131 5.98 -7.21 -17.69
C LYS A 131 4.84 -7.43 -16.70
N TRP A 132 4.05 -6.38 -16.42
CA TRP A 132 2.86 -6.43 -15.56
C TRP A 132 1.54 -6.68 -16.31
N GLU A 133 1.58 -7.22 -17.53
CA GLU A 133 0.36 -7.45 -18.32
C GLU A 133 -0.56 -8.52 -17.70
N VAL A 134 0.03 -9.59 -17.18
CA VAL A 134 -0.71 -10.74 -16.63
C VAL A 134 -0.95 -10.54 -15.13
N TYR A 135 0.13 -10.45 -14.34
CA TYR A 135 0.06 -10.12 -12.92
C TYR A 135 1.15 -9.10 -12.59
N PRO A 136 0.84 -8.06 -11.80
CA PRO A 136 1.83 -7.09 -11.40
C PRO A 136 2.61 -7.61 -10.18
N GLU A 137 3.93 -7.70 -10.30
CA GLU A 137 4.81 -8.18 -9.24
C GLU A 137 5.98 -7.22 -9.02
N GLY A 138 6.30 -6.96 -7.77
CA GLY A 138 7.34 -6.02 -7.38
C GLY A 138 8.06 -6.45 -6.12
N TYR A 139 9.23 -5.87 -5.91
CA TYR A 139 9.99 -6.01 -4.68
C TYR A 139 9.40 -5.07 -3.62
N PHE A 140 8.75 -5.65 -2.61
CA PHE A 140 8.06 -4.95 -1.52
C PHE A 140 7.10 -3.83 -1.95
N GLY A 141 6.57 -3.91 -3.17
CA GLY A 141 5.75 -2.84 -3.76
C GLY A 141 6.42 -1.48 -3.88
N LEU A 142 7.76 -1.44 -3.86
CA LEU A 142 8.54 -0.21 -3.98
C LEU A 142 9.53 -0.21 -5.15
N ALA A 143 9.90 -1.37 -5.72
CA ALA A 143 10.77 -1.47 -6.89
C ALA A 143 10.39 -2.68 -7.77
N CYS A 144 10.98 -2.79 -8.96
CA CYS A 144 10.71 -3.91 -9.88
C CYS A 144 12.01 -4.36 -10.56
N PRO A 145 12.27 -5.68 -10.66
CA PRO A 145 13.43 -6.19 -11.37
C PRO A 145 13.49 -5.71 -12.82
N GLU A 146 14.70 -5.56 -13.33
CA GLU A 146 15.02 -5.04 -14.66
C GLU A 146 14.68 -3.57 -14.89
N ILE A 147 14.04 -2.89 -13.94
CA ILE A 147 13.76 -1.46 -13.99
C ILE A 147 14.72 -0.71 -13.04
N PRO A 148 15.87 -0.24 -13.52
CA PRO A 148 16.91 0.32 -12.67
C PRO A 148 16.52 1.72 -12.17
N ASN A 149 16.96 2.06 -10.95
CA ASN A 149 16.74 3.38 -10.35
C ASN A 149 15.26 3.79 -10.26
N TYR A 150 14.36 2.81 -10.25
CA TYR A 150 12.92 3.01 -10.16
C TYR A 150 12.44 2.69 -8.76
N ILE A 151 11.85 3.70 -8.12
CA ILE A 151 11.07 3.54 -6.90
C ILE A 151 9.64 3.97 -7.19
N THR A 152 8.69 3.14 -6.81
CA THR A 152 7.27 3.44 -6.87
C THR A 152 6.68 3.58 -5.48
N PHE A 153 5.65 4.41 -5.37
CA PHE A 153 4.82 4.52 -4.19
C PHE A 153 3.52 3.80 -4.48
N ILE A 154 3.07 2.95 -3.54
CA ILE A 154 1.84 2.18 -3.71
C ILE A 154 1.93 1.27 -4.94
N GLY A 155 3.06 0.55 -5.08
CA GLY A 155 3.20 -0.49 -6.09
C GLY A 155 2.39 -1.75 -5.77
N PRO A 156 2.56 -2.81 -6.57
CA PRO A 156 1.94 -4.11 -6.30
C PRO A 156 2.43 -4.67 -4.96
N THR A 157 1.54 -5.29 -4.18
CA THR A 157 1.88 -5.89 -2.88
C THR A 157 2.47 -4.86 -1.89
N TRP A 158 1.72 -3.77 -1.68
CA TRP A 158 2.06 -2.63 -0.81
C TRP A 158 0.96 -2.42 0.26
N PRO A 159 1.23 -1.80 1.43
CA PRO A 159 0.22 -1.66 2.51
C PRO A 159 -0.95 -0.71 2.21
N VAL A 160 -1.88 -1.12 1.34
CA VAL A 160 -3.07 -0.35 0.93
C VAL A 160 -4.33 -0.62 1.76
N GLU A 161 -4.45 -1.83 2.30
CA GLU A 161 -5.61 -2.28 3.12
C GLU A 161 -5.15 -2.70 4.54
N ASN A 162 -3.90 -2.38 4.88
CA ASN A 162 -3.21 -2.84 6.09
C ASN A 162 -3.25 -1.81 7.23
N GLY A 163 -4.10 -0.79 7.10
CA GLY A 163 -4.22 0.34 8.02
C GLY A 163 -4.08 1.68 7.28
N SER A 164 -3.52 2.68 7.97
CA SER A 164 -3.20 3.97 7.38
C SER A 164 -2.05 3.86 6.39
N VAL A 165 -2.20 4.52 5.23
CA VAL A 165 -1.15 4.59 4.20
C VAL A 165 -0.07 5.63 4.52
N MET A 166 -0.36 6.58 5.41
CA MET A 166 0.52 7.73 5.66
C MET A 166 1.87 7.34 6.26
N GLY A 167 1.86 6.42 7.24
CA GLY A 167 3.09 5.87 7.83
C GLY A 167 3.97 5.17 6.79
N PRO A 168 3.46 4.14 6.10
CA PRO A 168 4.20 3.47 5.03
C PRO A 168 4.71 4.38 3.92
N LEU A 169 3.92 5.37 3.47
CA LEU A 169 4.36 6.36 2.48
C LEU A 169 5.61 7.11 2.97
N THR A 170 5.57 7.56 4.23
CA THR A 170 6.71 8.25 4.86
C THR A 170 7.94 7.34 4.92
N SER A 171 7.76 6.06 5.26
CA SER A 171 8.87 5.09 5.26
C SER A 171 9.45 4.83 3.87
N VAL A 172 8.64 4.87 2.79
CA VAL A 172 9.17 4.79 1.42
C VAL A 172 9.97 6.04 1.06
N VAL A 173 9.58 7.22 1.53
CA VAL A 173 10.40 8.44 1.39
C VAL A 173 11.76 8.26 2.07
N ASP A 174 11.78 7.84 3.33
CA ASP A 174 13.02 7.62 4.08
C ASP A 174 13.91 6.55 3.44
N TYR A 175 13.32 5.47 2.93
CA TYR A 175 14.03 4.44 2.15
C TYR A 175 14.67 5.05 0.89
N THR A 176 13.90 5.84 0.14
CA THR A 176 14.35 6.49 -1.09
C THR A 176 15.54 7.42 -0.84
N LEU A 177 15.48 8.23 0.22
CA LEU A 177 16.57 9.13 0.60
C LEU A 177 17.85 8.37 0.96
N GLN A 178 17.74 7.22 1.63
CA GLN A 178 18.89 6.36 1.94
C GLN A 178 19.53 5.80 0.66
N ILE A 179 18.72 5.34 -0.31
CA ILE A 179 19.21 4.84 -1.60
C ILE A 179 19.90 5.96 -2.40
N ILE A 180 19.26 7.13 -2.51
CA ILE A 180 19.83 8.29 -3.23
C ILE A 180 21.18 8.67 -2.61
N LYS A 181 21.23 8.81 -1.28
CA LYS A 181 22.48 9.14 -0.58
C LYS A 181 23.56 8.11 -0.85
N LYS A 182 23.25 6.81 -0.71
CA LYS A 182 24.19 5.72 -0.99
C LYS A 182 24.70 5.79 -2.42
N MET A 183 23.81 6.02 -3.39
CA MET A 183 24.20 6.09 -4.79
C MET A 183 25.16 7.23 -5.09
N GLN A 184 24.89 8.40 -4.50
CA GLN A 184 25.75 9.59 -4.63
C GLN A 184 27.10 9.39 -3.95
N THR A 185 27.13 8.84 -2.73
CA THR A 185 28.36 8.69 -1.95
C THR A 185 29.26 7.55 -2.42
N GLU A 186 28.70 6.52 -3.07
CA GLU A 186 29.46 5.35 -3.53
C GLU A 186 29.64 5.30 -5.07
N ASN A 187 29.21 6.35 -5.79
CA ASN A 187 29.31 6.45 -7.25
C ASN A 187 28.63 5.27 -7.98
N ILE A 188 27.42 4.93 -7.52
CA ILE A 188 26.58 3.88 -8.09
C ILE A 188 25.85 4.43 -9.33
N LYS A 189 25.96 3.71 -10.44
CA LYS A 189 25.25 3.99 -11.70
C LYS A 189 23.81 3.55 -11.65
N TYR A 190 23.57 2.30 -11.24
CA TYR A 190 22.23 1.84 -10.99
C TYR A 190 22.13 0.80 -9.90
N TRP A 191 20.93 0.72 -9.35
CA TRP A 191 20.49 -0.27 -8.38
C TRP A 191 19.15 -0.84 -8.90
N VAL A 192 19.00 -2.17 -8.85
CA VAL A 192 17.80 -2.86 -9.35
C VAL A 192 17.61 -4.16 -8.55
N PRO A 193 16.39 -4.48 -8.07
CA PRO A 193 16.18 -5.69 -7.29
C PRO A 193 16.40 -6.92 -8.17
N ARG A 194 16.93 -7.98 -7.58
CA ARG A 194 17.10 -9.24 -8.32
C ARG A 194 15.74 -9.91 -8.56
N GLN A 195 15.63 -10.63 -9.67
CA GLN A 195 14.40 -11.32 -10.06
C GLN A 195 14.07 -12.46 -9.10
N ASP A 196 15.05 -13.30 -8.75
CA ASP A 196 14.90 -14.43 -7.82
C ASP A 196 14.33 -14.00 -6.46
N VAL A 197 14.87 -12.94 -5.86
CA VAL A 197 14.38 -12.41 -4.57
C VAL A 197 12.95 -11.87 -4.69
N THR A 198 12.65 -11.23 -5.82
CA THR A 198 11.31 -10.68 -6.05
C THR A 198 10.29 -11.80 -6.21
N ASP A 199 10.63 -12.86 -6.94
CA ASP A 199 9.77 -14.02 -7.14
C ASP A 199 9.49 -14.71 -5.79
N GLU A 200 10.54 -14.99 -5.00
CA GLU A 200 10.42 -15.57 -3.65
C GLU A 200 9.50 -14.73 -2.74
N PHE A 201 9.63 -13.40 -2.78
CA PHE A 201 8.77 -12.51 -2.01
C PHE A 201 7.30 -12.59 -2.47
N ASN A 202 7.03 -12.59 -3.77
CA ASN A 202 5.66 -12.62 -4.28
C ASN A 202 5.01 -13.99 -4.02
N GLU A 203 5.76 -15.10 -4.14
CA GLU A 203 5.30 -16.43 -3.75
C GLU A 203 4.98 -16.51 -2.24
N HIS A 204 5.85 -15.92 -1.41
CA HIS A 204 5.61 -15.82 0.02
C HIS A 204 4.34 -15.01 0.32
N ALA A 205 4.13 -13.88 -0.36
CA ALA A 205 2.95 -13.06 -0.20
C ALA A 205 1.66 -13.84 -0.52
N GLN A 206 1.63 -14.54 -1.66
CA GLN A 206 0.47 -15.37 -2.03
C GLN A 206 0.21 -16.51 -1.03
N SER A 207 1.27 -17.10 -0.48
CA SER A 207 1.13 -18.12 0.56
C SER A 207 0.61 -17.54 1.88
N TRP A 208 1.04 -16.33 2.24
CA TRP A 208 0.63 -15.64 3.46
C TRP A 208 -0.84 -15.22 3.44
N PHE A 209 -1.41 -14.90 2.27
CA PHE A 209 -2.83 -14.54 2.17
C PHE A 209 -3.77 -15.70 2.50
N LYS A 210 -3.29 -16.95 2.50
CA LYS A 210 -4.08 -18.10 2.94
C LYS A 210 -4.47 -17.94 4.40
N GLY A 211 -5.76 -18.06 4.71
CA GLY A 211 -6.30 -17.80 6.05
C GLY A 211 -6.57 -16.31 6.36
N THR A 212 -6.53 -15.44 5.36
CA THR A 212 -6.93 -14.02 5.49
C THR A 212 -8.25 -13.77 4.78
N VAL A 213 -8.95 -12.68 5.13
CA VAL A 213 -10.18 -12.26 4.44
C VAL A 213 -9.95 -11.95 2.96
N TRP A 214 -8.71 -11.68 2.59
CA TRP A 214 -8.33 -11.36 1.21
C TRP A 214 -8.38 -12.58 0.30
N GLU A 215 -8.26 -13.80 0.81
CA GLU A 215 -8.35 -15.02 -0.02
C GLU A 215 -9.79 -15.32 -0.50
N GLU A 216 -10.82 -14.74 0.12
CA GLU A 216 -12.21 -15.10 -0.18
C GLU A 216 -12.65 -14.66 -1.57
N ASP A 217 -13.64 -15.37 -2.14
CA ASP A 217 -14.26 -14.94 -3.39
C ASP A 217 -15.21 -13.75 -3.15
N CYS A 218 -14.66 -12.55 -3.26
CA CYS A 218 -15.43 -11.32 -3.27
C CYS A 218 -14.82 -10.33 -4.26
N ASN A 219 -15.68 -9.53 -4.87
CA ASN A 219 -15.27 -8.50 -5.81
C ASN A 219 -14.56 -7.33 -5.11
N ALA A 220 -13.25 -7.44 -4.95
CA ALA A 220 -12.38 -6.40 -4.39
C ALA A 220 -11.43 -5.87 -5.46
N TRP A 221 -11.13 -4.58 -5.40
CA TRP A 221 -10.28 -3.88 -6.39
C TRP A 221 -8.81 -4.32 -6.34
N TYR A 222 -8.37 -4.89 -5.20
CA TYR A 222 -7.00 -5.32 -4.95
C TYR A 222 -6.69 -6.76 -5.39
N LYS A 223 -7.62 -7.42 -6.09
CA LYS A 223 -7.48 -8.79 -6.58
C LYS A 223 -7.81 -8.87 -8.05
N ASP A 224 -7.12 -9.76 -8.75
CA ASP A 224 -7.55 -10.16 -10.07
C ASP A 224 -8.85 -10.99 -9.95
N ARG A 225 -9.91 -10.54 -10.62
CA ARG A 225 -11.24 -11.14 -10.53
C ARG A 225 -11.32 -12.53 -11.15
N LYS A 226 -10.44 -12.85 -12.10
CA LYS A 226 -10.49 -14.12 -12.84
C LYS A 226 -9.76 -15.22 -12.09
N THR A 227 -8.67 -14.87 -11.42
CA THR A 227 -7.76 -15.83 -10.79
C THR A 227 -7.84 -15.81 -9.27
N GLY A 228 -8.40 -14.76 -8.68
CA GLY A 228 -8.45 -14.56 -7.22
C GLY A 228 -7.10 -14.15 -6.62
N ARG A 229 -6.07 -13.94 -7.45
CA ARG A 229 -4.74 -13.52 -7.00
C ARG A 229 -4.81 -12.16 -6.32
N VAL A 230 -4.14 -12.02 -5.18
CA VAL A 230 -4.07 -10.75 -4.44
C VAL A 230 -2.85 -9.98 -4.91
N ASP A 231 -3.07 -8.88 -5.64
CA ASP A 231 -2.00 -8.17 -6.34
C ASP A 231 -1.55 -6.89 -5.62
N ALA A 232 -2.43 -6.28 -4.83
CA ALA A 232 -2.17 -4.96 -4.26
C ALA A 232 -1.67 -4.96 -2.82
N VAL A 233 -2.08 -5.95 -2.02
CA VAL A 233 -2.04 -5.87 -0.54
C VAL A 233 -0.69 -6.33 -0.01
N TRP A 234 -0.22 -5.76 1.10
CA TRP A 234 0.99 -6.23 1.77
C TRP A 234 0.73 -7.47 2.66
N PRO A 235 1.58 -8.51 2.64
CA PRO A 235 1.44 -9.69 3.49
C PRO A 235 1.91 -9.44 4.94
N GLY A 236 1.24 -8.53 5.64
CA GLY A 236 1.56 -8.18 7.04
C GLY A 236 0.91 -6.87 7.47
N SER A 237 1.24 -6.35 8.65
CA SER A 237 0.70 -5.03 9.07
C SER A 237 1.45 -3.87 8.41
N ALA A 238 0.83 -2.69 8.34
CA ALA A 238 1.53 -1.48 7.90
C ALA A 238 2.76 -1.15 8.77
N LEU A 239 2.69 -1.39 10.09
CA LEU A 239 3.86 -1.24 10.98
C LEU A 239 4.97 -2.24 10.67
N HIS A 240 4.60 -3.48 10.33
CA HIS A 240 5.56 -4.49 9.90
C HIS A 240 6.30 -4.04 8.64
N TYR A 241 5.58 -3.55 7.64
CA TYR A 241 6.17 -2.98 6.43
C TYR A 241 7.17 -1.86 6.75
N MET A 242 6.75 -0.86 7.53
CA MET A 242 7.62 0.27 7.93
C MET A 242 8.90 -0.19 8.64
N LYS A 243 8.79 -1.22 9.49
CA LYS A 243 9.94 -1.80 10.18
C LYS A 243 10.87 -2.55 9.23
N LEU A 244 10.30 -3.33 8.31
CA LEU A 244 11.02 -4.13 7.33
C LEU A 244 11.85 -3.26 6.39
N ILE A 245 11.25 -2.21 5.83
CA ILE A 245 11.92 -1.31 4.89
C ILE A 245 12.74 -0.20 5.57
N LYS A 246 12.83 -0.18 6.92
CA LYS A 246 13.54 0.90 7.62
C LYS A 246 15.00 1.05 7.16
N THR A 247 15.66 -0.08 6.88
CA THR A 247 17.03 -0.12 6.37
C THR A 247 17.05 -0.91 5.06
N PRO A 248 17.54 -0.32 3.95
CA PRO A 248 17.64 -1.02 2.69
C PRO A 248 18.51 -2.27 2.76
N ARG A 249 17.94 -3.40 2.33
CA ARG A 249 18.61 -4.70 2.18
C ARG A 249 19.36 -4.74 0.86
N ASN A 250 20.55 -4.14 0.80
CA ASN A 250 21.31 -4.00 -0.45
C ASN A 250 21.73 -5.35 -1.06
N GLU A 251 21.81 -6.40 -0.24
CA GLU A 251 22.08 -7.76 -0.70
C GLU A 251 21.01 -8.31 -1.66
N ASP A 252 19.80 -7.76 -1.62
CA ASP A 252 18.67 -8.17 -2.46
C ASP A 252 18.71 -7.51 -3.86
N PHE A 253 19.75 -6.72 -4.16
CA PHE A 253 19.86 -5.89 -5.36
C PHE A 253 21.15 -6.11 -6.14
N ASP A 254 21.04 -6.01 -7.46
CA ASP A 254 22.19 -5.82 -8.34
C ASP A 254 22.58 -4.34 -8.36
N ILE A 255 23.82 -4.06 -7.92
CA ILE A 255 24.38 -2.71 -7.88
C ILE A 255 25.48 -2.59 -8.93
N LYS A 256 25.28 -1.68 -9.88
CA LYS A 256 26.28 -1.34 -10.90
C LYS A 256 26.86 0.03 -10.62
N TYR A 257 28.19 0.12 -10.65
CA TYR A 257 28.92 1.36 -10.44
C TYR A 257 29.32 2.02 -11.76
N HIS A 258 29.58 3.35 -11.73
CA HIS A 258 30.07 4.09 -12.89
C HIS A 258 31.52 3.75 -13.26
N HIS A 259 32.36 3.49 -12.27
CA HIS A 259 33.76 3.15 -12.49
C HIS A 259 33.90 1.75 -13.12
N LYS A 260 34.91 1.56 -13.97
CA LYS A 260 35.17 0.30 -14.67
C LYS A 260 36.29 -0.55 -14.06
N THR A 261 37.11 0.04 -13.20
CA THR A 261 38.40 -0.55 -12.78
C THR A 261 38.60 -0.60 -11.27
N ASN A 262 38.16 0.40 -10.49
CA ASN A 262 38.40 0.46 -9.05
C ASN A 262 37.13 0.81 -8.25
N ARG A 263 36.70 -0.13 -7.40
CA ARG A 263 35.54 0.03 -6.52
C ARG A 263 35.65 1.11 -5.46
N PHE A 264 36.85 1.52 -5.12
CA PHE A 264 37.13 2.54 -4.12
C PHE A 264 37.31 3.93 -4.73
N ASN A 265 36.96 4.15 -6.00
CA ASN A 265 37.08 5.47 -6.63
C ASN A 265 36.29 6.57 -5.87
N PHE A 266 35.22 6.19 -5.16
CA PHE A 266 34.45 7.10 -4.31
C PHE A 266 35.23 7.65 -3.11
N PHE A 267 36.42 7.11 -2.78
CA PHE A 267 37.29 7.65 -1.72
C PHE A 267 37.83 9.06 -2.04
N GLY A 268 37.76 9.49 -3.31
CA GLY A 268 38.29 10.78 -3.74
C GLY A 268 39.78 10.90 -3.40
N HIS A 269 40.15 12.03 -2.78
CA HIS A 269 41.53 12.32 -2.39
C HIS A 269 41.87 11.91 -0.95
N GLY A 270 40.98 11.19 -0.26
CA GLY A 270 41.21 10.73 1.11
C GLY A 270 41.07 11.82 2.19
N PHE A 271 40.56 13.00 1.86
CA PHE A 271 40.25 14.08 2.79
C PHE A 271 38.74 14.23 2.98
N THR A 272 38.30 14.46 4.21
CA THR A 272 36.93 14.87 4.52
C THR A 272 36.78 16.39 4.40
N GLU A 273 35.54 16.90 4.38
CA GLU A 273 35.26 18.35 4.41
C GLU A 273 35.89 19.03 5.63
N ARG A 274 35.98 18.34 6.76
CA ARG A 274 36.61 18.85 8.00
C ARG A 274 38.13 18.90 7.91
N ASP A 275 38.76 18.00 7.18
CA ASP A 275 40.23 18.01 7.01
C ASP A 275 40.69 19.21 6.19
N VAL A 276 39.86 19.66 5.24
CA VAL A 276 40.16 20.78 4.34
C VAL A 276 39.66 22.13 4.85
N ASP A 277 38.94 22.16 5.98
CA ASP A 277 38.59 23.38 6.68
C ASP A 277 39.82 23.87 7.48
N PHE A 278 40.41 24.98 7.04
CA PHE A 278 41.58 25.59 7.67
C PHE A 278 41.23 26.64 8.73
N SER A 279 39.94 26.81 9.06
CA SER A 279 39.53 27.70 10.15
C SER A 279 40.19 27.26 11.47
N PRO A 280 40.65 28.20 12.32
CA PRO A 280 41.32 27.86 13.58
C PRO A 280 40.46 27.02 14.52
N ASP A 281 39.15 27.19 14.45
CA ASP A 281 38.11 26.53 15.25
C ASP A 281 37.46 25.31 14.58
N ALA A 282 37.95 24.90 13.40
CA ALA A 282 37.43 23.72 12.72
C ALA A 282 37.57 22.46 13.58
N ASP A 283 36.43 21.80 13.84
CA ASP A 283 36.35 20.58 14.63
C ASP A 283 36.86 19.37 13.84
N ARG A 284 38.11 18.99 14.11
CA ARG A 284 38.81 17.84 13.51
C ARG A 284 38.73 16.59 14.39
N SER A 285 38.10 16.67 15.56
CA SER A 285 37.90 15.55 16.47
C SER A 285 36.43 15.41 16.86
N PRO A 286 35.51 15.30 15.88
CA PRO A 286 34.07 15.44 16.12
C PRO A 286 33.47 14.30 16.94
N TYR A 287 34.20 13.20 17.09
CA TYR A 287 33.83 12.07 17.93
C TYR A 287 34.05 12.36 19.43
N LEU A 288 34.82 13.39 19.78
CA LEU A 288 34.98 13.87 21.16
C LEU A 288 33.92 14.95 21.45
N ASN A 289 32.69 14.53 21.71
CA ASN A 289 31.58 15.42 22.04
C ASN A 289 30.79 14.89 23.25
N LEU A 290 29.95 15.75 23.84
CA LEU A 290 29.17 15.41 25.04
C LEU A 290 28.17 14.26 24.83
N GLU A 291 27.65 14.07 23.60
CA GLU A 291 26.72 12.96 23.30
C GLU A 291 27.41 11.59 23.40
N ASN A 292 28.72 11.57 23.19
CA ASN A 292 29.56 10.37 23.27
C ASN A 292 30.22 10.18 24.65
N LEU A 293 30.04 11.12 25.57
CA LEU A 293 30.46 10.94 26.96
C LEU A 293 29.34 10.28 27.73
N ASP A 294 29.71 9.43 28.68
CA ASP A 294 28.74 8.88 29.61
C ASP A 294 28.25 10.01 30.55
N PRO A 295 26.93 10.25 30.67
CA PRO A 295 26.35 11.31 31.49
C PRO A 295 26.89 11.39 32.92
N ARG A 296 27.33 10.26 33.48
CA ARG A 296 27.90 10.18 34.84
C ARG A 296 29.18 10.98 35.03
N TYR A 297 29.87 11.37 33.96
CA TYR A 297 31.12 12.11 34.05
C TYR A 297 30.96 13.63 33.85
N TYR A 298 29.75 14.13 33.61
CA TYR A 298 29.51 15.56 33.36
C TYR A 298 28.14 16.09 33.84
N GLN A 299 27.31 15.27 34.49
CA GLN A 299 26.15 15.66 35.30
C GLN A 299 26.47 15.52 36.78
#